data_AF-A0A954Z4P4-F1
#
_entry.id   AF-A0A954Z4P4-F1
#
_cell.length_a   1.000
_cell.length_b   1.000
_cell.length_c   1.000
_cell.angle_alpha   90.00
_cell.angle_beta   90.00
_cell.angle_gamma   90.00
#
_symmetry.space_group_name_H-M   'P 1'
#
loop_
_entity.id
_entity.type
_entity.pdbx_description
1 polymer ?
#
loop_
_entity_poly.entity_id
_entity_poly.type
_entity_poly.pdbx_seq_one_letter_code
_entity_poly.pdbx_strand_id
1 'polypeptide(L)'
;AVLVVAIVGAIRLAVTRPVQLLTLVLAPGAVALAMSTRRMFPFGAVRVNLFMLPFVILLVAFSADAIAAAVRRLGSRPTTPTGLHRAMSILSPVALIGVAMALAIPRVDKERHDPKRREELRPLIEAMLKDYEDNDVVIQLDNHTAHAYHYYTRRRPIDFDTFKTRWSDSVLLKSFENASRGHRRVWIPMSHFHRGRVEEILDLLAKRWPNLAVIDRRDAVLAFFDAGPRPERIATSEFEVHFPNGDDRAVLATDDDPTTHWMSSSPREPGWHITIELRMPRRLNAIVLNTPIWPDDWSHELHAQWQGDDETGWSSEGLSVWEGPRTTIRIEGAAEPVRRVRLTNLQRDPKFHWSIHELEVWAQSGATKNAT
;
A
#
# COMPACT_ATOMS: atom_id res chain seq x y z
N ALA A 1 38.10 -9.87 7.27
CA ALA A 1 38.83 -10.40 8.45
C ALA A 1 38.10 -11.58 9.11
N VAL A 2 36.87 -11.40 9.64
CA VAL A 2 36.10 -12.50 10.31
C VAL A 2 35.97 -13.75 9.43
N LEU A 3 35.64 -13.58 8.15
CA LEU A 3 35.53 -14.70 7.20
C LEU A 3 36.85 -15.48 7.05
N VAL A 4 37.98 -14.78 6.96
CA VAL A 4 39.31 -15.41 6.84
C VAL A 4 39.65 -16.21 8.10
N VAL A 5 39.38 -15.63 9.28
CA VAL A 5 39.59 -16.32 10.56
C VAL A 5 38.69 -17.55 10.65
N ALA A 6 37.41 -17.45 10.29
CA ALA A 6 36.48 -18.59 10.27
C ALA A 6 36.94 -19.69 9.28
N ILE A 7 37.46 -19.32 8.10
CA ILE A 7 38.00 -20.27 7.12
C ILE A 7 39.19 -21.05 7.69
N VAL A 8 40.14 -20.37 8.36
CA VAL A 8 41.29 -21.05 8.99
C VAL A 8 40.83 -22.06 10.05
N GLY A 9 39.81 -21.69 10.83
CA GLY A 9 39.19 -22.58 11.83
C GLY A 9 38.50 -23.77 11.19
N ALA A 10 37.74 -23.53 10.12
CA ALA A 10 37.07 -24.56 9.36
C ALA A 10 38.07 -25.55 8.75
N ILE A 11 39.15 -25.07 8.12
CA ILE A 11 40.21 -25.93 7.55
C ILE A 11 40.83 -26.79 8.66
N ARG A 12 41.22 -26.19 9.79
CA ARG A 12 41.83 -26.97 10.87
C ARG A 12 40.85 -27.96 11.49
N LEU A 13 39.58 -27.57 11.64
CA LEU A 13 38.55 -28.45 12.16
C LEU A 13 38.26 -29.59 11.17
N ALA A 14 38.30 -29.35 9.87
CA ALA A 14 38.20 -30.38 8.84
C ALA A 14 39.31 -31.44 8.99
N VAL A 15 40.55 -30.98 9.23
CA VAL A 15 41.72 -31.86 9.38
C VAL A 15 41.70 -32.62 10.71
N THR A 16 41.33 -31.95 11.79
CA THR A 16 41.50 -32.51 13.15
C THR A 16 40.25 -33.20 13.69
N ARG A 17 39.05 -32.73 13.31
CA ARG A 17 37.75 -33.17 13.84
C ARG A 17 36.64 -33.04 12.78
N PRO A 18 36.71 -33.79 11.66
CA PRO A 18 35.81 -33.62 10.52
C PRO A 18 34.32 -33.78 10.88
N VAL A 19 33.99 -34.69 11.81
CA VAL A 19 32.61 -34.89 12.29
C VAL A 19 32.06 -33.65 13.00
N GLN A 20 32.89 -32.94 13.77
CA GLN A 20 32.49 -31.71 14.44
C GLN A 20 32.24 -30.59 13.42
N LEU A 21 33.09 -30.48 12.39
CA LEU A 21 32.86 -29.54 11.30
C LEU A 21 31.55 -29.84 10.57
N LEU A 22 31.31 -31.11 10.23
CA LEU A 22 30.06 -31.52 9.59
C LEU A 22 28.84 -31.14 10.43
N THR A 23 28.93 -31.36 11.74
CA THR A 23 27.87 -30.97 12.68
C THR A 23 27.67 -29.45 12.69
N LEU A 24 28.75 -28.66 12.74
CA LEU A 24 28.67 -27.19 12.73
C LEU A 24 28.12 -26.63 11.43
N VAL A 25 28.31 -27.31 10.30
CA VAL A 25 27.79 -26.89 8.99
C VAL A 25 26.33 -27.33 8.81
N LEU A 26 25.98 -28.56 9.18
CA LEU A 26 24.66 -29.13 8.94
C LEU A 26 23.63 -28.75 10.00
N ALA A 27 24.01 -28.66 11.28
CA ALA A 27 23.08 -28.36 12.37
C ALA A 27 22.32 -27.03 12.20
N PRO A 28 22.94 -25.89 11.84
CA PRO A 28 22.19 -24.65 11.67
C PRO A 28 21.18 -24.74 10.51
N GLY A 29 21.57 -25.40 9.41
CA GLY A 29 20.65 -25.66 8.29
C GLY A 29 19.47 -26.55 8.71
N ALA A 30 19.74 -27.61 9.46
CA ALA A 30 18.71 -28.52 9.97
C ALA A 30 17.77 -27.82 10.96
N VAL A 31 18.29 -26.99 11.87
CA VAL A 31 17.48 -26.20 12.81
C VAL A 31 16.64 -25.17 12.05
N ALA A 32 17.22 -24.44 11.10
CA ALA A 32 16.48 -23.48 10.29
C ALA A 32 15.34 -24.15 9.50
N LEU A 33 15.60 -25.34 8.94
CA LEU A 33 14.60 -26.13 8.22
C LEU A 33 13.50 -26.66 9.17
N ALA A 34 13.86 -27.17 10.35
CA ALA A 34 12.92 -27.64 11.36
C ALA A 34 12.02 -26.51 11.89
N MET A 35 12.58 -25.32 12.08
CA MET A 35 11.82 -24.14 12.50
C MET A 35 10.91 -23.61 11.38
N SER A 36 11.33 -23.77 10.12
CA SER A 36 10.52 -23.41 8.97
C SER A 36 9.36 -24.35 8.70
N THR A 37 9.58 -25.66 8.82
CA THR A 37 8.49 -26.66 8.73
C THR A 37 7.43 -26.46 9.81
N ARG A 38 7.83 -25.97 10.99
CA ARG A 38 6.91 -25.57 12.08
C ARG A 38 6.25 -24.21 11.88
N ARG A 39 6.47 -23.54 10.75
CA ARG A 39 5.97 -22.18 10.43
C ARG A 39 6.34 -21.13 11.47
N MET A 40 7.38 -21.36 12.27
CA MET A 40 7.87 -20.38 13.25
C MET A 40 8.71 -19.31 12.56
N PHE A 41 9.50 -19.71 11.55
CA PHE A 41 10.35 -18.80 10.77
C PHE A 41 10.41 -19.23 9.29
N PRO A 42 10.09 -18.37 8.31
CA PRO A 42 10.23 -18.72 6.90
C PRO A 42 11.70 -18.93 6.52
N PHE A 43 11.99 -19.97 5.72
CA PHE A 43 13.33 -20.26 5.23
C PHE A 43 13.74 -19.21 4.19
N GLY A 44 14.70 -18.35 4.52
CA GLY A 44 15.10 -17.23 3.66
C GLY A 44 16.43 -16.59 4.07
N ALA A 45 17.08 -15.93 3.11
CA ALA A 45 18.48 -15.50 3.15
C ALA A 45 18.89 -14.73 4.42
N VAL A 46 18.00 -13.88 4.95
CA VAL A 46 18.32 -13.05 6.13
C VAL A 46 18.20 -13.84 7.44
N ARG A 47 17.32 -14.86 7.51
CA ARG A 47 17.03 -15.59 8.76
C ARG A 47 17.94 -16.80 8.96
N VAL A 48 18.47 -17.38 7.88
CA VAL A 48 19.53 -18.40 7.97
C VAL A 48 20.75 -17.84 8.71
N ASN A 49 21.06 -16.56 8.53
CA ASN A 49 22.16 -15.90 9.25
C ASN A 49 21.98 -15.93 10.78
N LEU A 50 20.73 -15.85 11.28
CA LEU A 50 20.44 -15.92 12.72
C LEU A 50 20.86 -17.27 13.30
N PHE A 51 20.63 -18.34 12.54
CA PHE A 51 21.02 -19.69 12.93
C PHE A 51 22.50 -19.97 12.67
N MET A 52 23.12 -19.33 11.67
CA MET A 52 24.54 -19.50 11.34
C MET A 52 25.48 -18.72 12.27
N LEU A 53 25.02 -17.61 12.85
CA LEU A 53 25.87 -16.72 13.65
C LEU A 53 26.56 -17.42 14.84
N PRO A 54 25.87 -18.22 15.68
CA PRO A 54 26.53 -18.98 16.75
C PRO A 54 27.64 -19.91 16.23
N PHE A 55 27.46 -20.49 15.04
CA PHE A 55 28.42 -21.41 14.44
C PHE A 55 29.64 -20.68 13.87
N VAL A 56 29.43 -19.51 13.27
CA VAL A 56 30.53 -18.62 12.86
C VAL A 56 31.36 -18.19 14.08
N ILE A 57 30.70 -17.87 15.21
CA ILE A 57 31.39 -17.54 16.47
C ILE A 57 32.24 -18.73 16.96
N LEU A 58 31.70 -19.94 16.94
CA LEU A 58 32.44 -21.16 17.33
C LEU A 58 33.65 -21.42 16.42
N LEU A 59 33.50 -21.23 15.10
CA LEU A 59 34.61 -21.35 14.16
C LEU A 59 35.71 -20.33 14.44
N VAL A 60 35.33 -19.07 14.71
CA VAL A 60 36.29 -18.02 15.08
C VAL A 60 37.01 -18.34 16.38
N ALA A 61 36.29 -18.83 17.40
CA ALA A 61 36.89 -19.25 18.67
C ALA A 61 37.89 -20.41 18.48
N PHE A 62 37.54 -21.39 17.66
CA PHE A 62 38.42 -22.51 17.33
C PHE A 62 39.68 -22.05 16.59
N SER A 63 39.55 -21.10 15.67
CA SER A 63 40.70 -20.46 15.00
C SER A 63 41.60 -19.72 15.97
N ALA A 64 41.03 -19.03 16.95
CA ALA A 64 41.80 -18.29 17.93
C ALA A 64 42.66 -19.24 18.80
N ASP A 65 42.08 -20.34 19.30
CA ASP A 65 42.84 -21.35 20.06
C ASP A 65 43.91 -22.02 19.18
N ALA A 66 43.56 -22.31 17.93
CA ALA A 66 44.46 -22.90 16.96
C ALA A 66 45.72 -22.07 16.72
N ILE A 67 45.52 -20.76 16.52
CA ILE A 67 46.58 -19.78 16.35
C ILE A 67 47.40 -19.67 17.63
N ALA A 68 46.76 -19.57 18.80
CA ALA A 68 47.44 -19.49 20.09
C ALA A 68 48.32 -20.73 20.35
N ALA A 69 47.83 -21.92 20.03
CA ALA A 69 48.61 -23.15 20.14
C ALA A 69 49.82 -23.17 19.18
N ALA A 70 49.67 -22.66 17.96
CA ALA A 70 50.77 -22.54 17.01
C ALA A 70 51.84 -21.56 17.51
N VAL A 71 51.44 -20.43 18.09
CA VAL A 71 52.34 -19.45 18.72
C VAL A 71 53.11 -20.07 19.87
N ARG A 72 52.42 -20.79 20.78
CA ARG A 72 53.09 -21.46 21.91
C ARG A 72 54.15 -22.46 21.43
N ARG A 73 53.85 -23.25 20.40
CA ARG A 73 54.80 -24.21 19.81
C ARG A 73 56.01 -23.53 19.17
N LEU A 74 55.80 -22.39 18.51
CA LEU A 74 56.88 -21.59 17.93
C LEU A 74 57.76 -20.97 19.03
N GLY A 75 57.17 -20.45 20.11
CA GLY A 75 57.90 -19.88 21.24
C GLY A 75 58.67 -20.91 22.08
N SER A 76 58.25 -22.17 22.09
CA SER A 76 58.96 -23.26 22.79
C SER A 76 60.18 -23.80 22.03
N ARG A 77 60.40 -23.39 20.77
CA ARG A 77 61.64 -23.71 20.06
C ARG A 77 62.69 -22.64 20.36
N PRO A 78 63.97 -22.99 20.58
CA PRO A 78 65.05 -22.03 20.75
C PRO A 78 65.31 -21.34 19.40
N THR A 79 64.46 -20.38 19.04
CA THR A 79 64.63 -19.54 17.85
C THR A 79 65.28 -18.24 18.25
N THR A 80 66.17 -17.75 17.40
CA THR A 80 66.77 -16.42 17.49
C THR A 80 65.68 -15.34 17.67
N PRO A 81 65.94 -14.27 18.44
CA PRO A 81 64.93 -13.25 18.83
C PRO A 81 64.11 -12.64 17.68
N THR A 82 64.63 -12.71 16.45
CA THR A 82 64.02 -12.15 15.24
C THR A 82 62.82 -12.94 14.71
N GLY A 83 62.76 -14.26 14.94
CA GLY A 83 61.65 -15.11 14.47
C GLY A 83 60.36 -14.90 15.27
N LEU A 84 60.50 -14.80 16.60
CA LEU A 84 59.38 -14.59 17.51
C LEU A 84 58.72 -13.22 17.30
N HIS A 85 59.52 -12.17 17.08
CA HIS A 85 59.02 -10.83 16.81
C HIS A 85 58.17 -10.74 15.52
N ARG A 86 58.58 -11.43 14.45
CA ARG A 86 57.79 -11.46 13.18
C ARG A 86 56.49 -12.25 13.32
N ALA A 87 56.48 -13.33 14.09
CA ALA A 87 55.26 -14.09 14.34
C ALA A 87 54.25 -13.29 15.20
N MET A 88 54.74 -12.60 16.24
CA MET A 88 53.88 -11.77 17.10
C MET A 88 53.36 -10.53 16.37
N SER A 89 54.16 -9.91 15.49
CA SER A 89 53.73 -8.70 14.76
C SER A 89 52.63 -8.96 13.74
N ILE A 90 52.54 -10.18 13.20
CA ILE A 90 51.48 -10.57 12.25
C ILE A 90 50.20 -10.99 12.99
N LEU A 91 50.32 -11.67 14.13
CA LEU A 91 49.17 -12.26 14.83
C LEU A 91 48.42 -11.28 15.74
N SER A 92 49.12 -10.30 16.31
CA SER A 92 48.52 -9.28 17.17
C SER A 92 47.45 -8.42 16.46
N PRO A 93 47.69 -7.87 15.25
CA PRO A 93 46.66 -7.09 14.55
C PRO A 93 45.44 -7.94 14.14
N VAL A 94 45.64 -9.20 13.77
CA VAL A 94 44.51 -10.09 13.39
C VAL A 94 43.62 -10.40 14.59
N ALA A 95 44.22 -10.66 15.76
CA ALA A 95 43.48 -10.85 17.00
C ALA A 95 42.76 -9.56 17.43
N LEU A 96 43.43 -8.40 17.34
CA LEU A 96 42.85 -7.10 17.69
C LEU A 96 41.67 -6.74 16.77
N ILE A 97 41.79 -6.97 15.46
CA ILE A 97 40.71 -6.77 14.49
C ILE A 97 39.55 -7.74 14.77
N GLY A 98 39.84 -8.99 15.13
CA GLY A 98 38.83 -9.97 15.52
C GLY A 98 38.03 -9.54 16.75
N VAL A 99 38.71 -9.07 17.80
CA VAL A 99 38.08 -8.55 19.03
C VAL A 99 37.31 -7.26 18.75
N ALA A 100 37.89 -6.32 18.00
CA ALA A 100 37.22 -5.07 17.62
C ALA A 100 35.95 -5.33 16.81
N MET A 101 35.99 -6.27 15.86
CA MET A 101 34.80 -6.69 15.09
C MET A 101 33.77 -7.39 15.98
N ALA A 102 34.19 -8.28 16.87
CA ALA A 102 33.30 -8.97 17.82
C ALA A 102 32.65 -8.01 18.83
N LEU A 103 33.28 -6.88 19.15
CA LEU A 103 32.71 -5.82 20.00
C LEU A 103 31.87 -4.81 19.20
N ALA A 104 32.22 -4.55 17.93
CA ALA A 104 31.49 -3.64 17.07
C ALA A 104 30.19 -4.25 16.52
N ILE A 105 30.16 -5.56 16.23
CA ILE A 105 28.98 -6.25 15.72
C ILE A 105 27.79 -6.12 16.69
N PRO A 106 27.90 -6.41 18.01
CA PRO A 106 26.81 -6.20 18.95
C PRO A 106 26.38 -4.73 19.05
N ARG A 107 27.28 -3.77 18.84
CA ARG A 107 26.96 -2.34 18.94
C ARG A 107 26.19 -1.85 17.71
N VAL A 108 26.66 -2.21 16.51
CA VAL A 108 26.00 -1.91 15.23
C VAL A 108 24.69 -2.68 15.10
N ASP A 109 24.64 -3.93 15.59
CA ASP A 109 23.43 -4.74 15.60
C ASP A 109 22.43 -4.26 16.64
N LYS A 110 22.88 -3.82 17.82
CA LYS A 110 22.00 -3.17 18.81
C LYS A 110 21.50 -1.81 18.32
N GLU A 111 22.31 -1.04 17.61
CA GLU A 111 21.87 0.24 17.02
C GLU A 111 20.91 0.05 15.83
N ARG A 112 21.00 -1.06 15.10
CA ARG A 112 20.11 -1.34 13.95
C ARG A 112 18.90 -2.23 14.27
N HIS A 113 19.01 -3.08 15.29
CA HIS A 113 18.08 -4.19 15.54
C HIS A 113 17.85 -4.46 17.03
N ASP A 114 18.05 -3.50 17.96
CA ASP A 114 17.60 -3.71 19.35
C ASP A 114 16.15 -4.21 19.29
N PRO A 115 15.87 -5.47 19.66
CA PRO A 115 14.54 -6.02 19.55
C PRO A 115 13.67 -5.13 20.43
N LYS A 116 12.80 -4.34 19.79
CA LYS A 116 12.01 -3.34 20.49
C LYS A 116 11.26 -4.08 21.58
N ARG A 117 11.51 -3.69 22.83
CA ARG A 117 10.95 -4.36 24.02
C ARG A 117 9.42 -4.40 23.99
N ARG A 118 8.80 -3.55 23.17
CA ARG A 118 7.38 -3.56 22.81
C ARG A 118 7.22 -3.30 21.32
N GLU A 119 6.38 -4.10 20.68
CA GLU A 119 5.96 -3.88 19.30
C GLU A 119 4.83 -2.85 19.28
N GLU A 120 5.16 -1.61 18.93
CA GLU A 120 4.21 -0.48 18.93
C GLU A 120 3.11 -0.62 17.87
N LEU A 121 3.26 -1.53 16.89
CA LEU A 121 2.24 -1.81 15.90
C LEU A 121 1.00 -2.49 16.50
N ARG A 122 1.19 -3.35 17.51
CA ARG A 122 0.08 -4.11 18.13
C ARG A 122 -1.06 -3.21 18.63
N PRO A 123 -0.82 -2.22 19.52
CA PRO A 123 -1.90 -1.36 20.03
C PRO A 123 -2.57 -0.54 18.92
N LEU A 124 -1.85 -0.23 17.83
CA LEU A 124 -2.42 0.46 16.67
C LEU A 124 -3.36 -0.44 15.88
N ILE A 125 -2.97 -1.71 15.62
CA ILE A 125 -3.83 -2.68 14.96
C ILE A 125 -5.05 -3.00 15.84
N GLU A 126 -4.88 -3.12 17.15
CA GLU A 126 -6.01 -3.31 18.08
C GLU A 126 -6.97 -2.11 18.07
N ALA A 127 -6.45 -0.88 18.01
CA ALA A 127 -7.26 0.33 17.86
C ALA A 127 -8.02 0.37 16.52
N MET A 128 -7.33 0.09 15.42
CA MET A 128 -7.93 -0.02 14.08
C MET A 128 -9.05 -1.07 14.06
N LEU A 129 -8.79 -2.29 14.57
CA LEU A 129 -9.75 -3.40 14.58
C LEU A 129 -11.02 -3.11 15.37
N LYS A 130 -10.95 -2.23 16.38
CA LYS A 130 -12.12 -1.81 17.16
C LYS A 130 -13.12 -1.03 16.31
N ASP A 131 -12.60 -0.21 15.39
CA ASP A 131 -13.42 0.71 14.59
C ASP A 131 -13.51 0.27 13.11
N TYR A 132 -12.92 -0.87 12.74
CA TYR A 132 -12.88 -1.38 11.36
C TYR A 132 -14.25 -1.91 10.89
N GLU A 133 -14.72 -1.40 9.75
CA GLU A 133 -15.93 -1.82 9.05
C GLU A 133 -15.58 -2.62 7.78
N ASP A 134 -16.49 -3.48 7.29
CA ASP A 134 -16.21 -4.40 6.17
C ASP A 134 -15.98 -3.68 4.81
N ASN A 135 -16.28 -2.38 4.71
CA ASN A 135 -16.03 -1.56 3.52
C ASN A 135 -14.77 -0.68 3.65
N ASP A 136 -14.03 -0.81 4.74
CA ASP A 136 -12.77 -0.11 4.96
C ASP A 136 -11.65 -0.79 4.17
N VAL A 137 -10.74 0.01 3.61
CA VAL A 137 -9.51 -0.50 3.01
C VAL A 137 -8.33 -0.26 3.92
N VAL A 138 -7.44 -1.23 4.00
CA VAL A 138 -6.18 -1.10 4.70
C VAL A 138 -5.06 -1.07 3.68
N ILE A 139 -4.25 -0.02 3.73
CA ILE A 139 -3.14 0.20 2.84
C ILE A 139 -1.84 0.12 3.64
N GLN A 140 -1.05 -0.90 3.38
CA GLN A 140 0.22 -1.11 4.03
C GLN A 140 1.37 -0.51 3.23
N LEU A 141 2.12 0.38 3.87
CA LEU A 141 3.23 1.10 3.27
C LEU A 141 4.57 0.39 3.45
N ASP A 142 4.69 -0.94 3.33
CA ASP A 142 5.95 -1.71 3.18
C ASP A 142 5.69 -3.19 3.51
N ASN A 143 6.21 -4.08 2.66
CA ASN A 143 6.14 -5.53 2.81
C ASN A 143 6.71 -6.02 4.15
N HIS A 144 7.65 -5.29 4.77
CA HIS A 144 8.24 -5.71 6.04
C HIS A 144 7.23 -5.80 7.18
N THR A 145 6.11 -5.08 7.09
CA THR A 145 5.09 -5.01 8.13
C THR A 145 3.95 -6.03 7.92
N ALA A 146 3.88 -6.67 6.74
CA ALA A 146 2.84 -7.63 6.37
C ALA A 146 2.73 -8.80 7.35
N HIS A 147 3.87 -9.33 7.81
CA HIS A 147 3.91 -10.44 8.75
C HIS A 147 3.29 -10.09 10.11
N ALA A 148 3.62 -8.91 10.63
CA ALA A 148 3.06 -8.45 11.90
C ALA A 148 1.56 -8.18 11.76
N TYR A 149 1.15 -7.58 10.63
CA TYR A 149 -0.25 -7.36 10.33
C TYR A 149 -1.06 -8.66 10.31
N HIS A 150 -0.65 -9.66 9.49
CA HIS A 150 -1.30 -10.97 9.46
C HIS A 150 -1.34 -11.68 10.82
N TYR A 151 -0.29 -11.51 11.63
CA TYR A 151 -0.25 -12.10 12.96
C TYR A 151 -1.32 -11.47 13.88
N TYR A 152 -1.44 -10.14 13.86
CA TYR A 152 -2.38 -9.40 14.72
C TYR A 152 -3.83 -9.44 14.22
N THR A 153 -4.05 -9.58 12.92
CA THR A 153 -5.40 -9.73 12.33
C THR A 153 -5.87 -11.17 12.23
N ARG A 154 -5.13 -12.17 12.74
CA ARG A 154 -5.49 -13.59 12.62
C ARG A 154 -6.90 -13.94 13.11
N ARG A 155 -7.45 -13.20 14.08
CA ARG A 155 -8.82 -13.44 14.62
C ARG A 155 -9.92 -12.81 13.76
N ARG A 156 -9.60 -11.77 12.99
CA ARG A 156 -10.48 -11.09 12.03
C ARG A 156 -9.60 -10.75 10.82
N PRO A 157 -9.38 -11.70 9.90
CA PRO A 157 -8.52 -11.48 8.75
C PRO A 157 -9.01 -10.26 7.97
N ILE A 158 -8.10 -9.35 7.67
CA ILE A 158 -8.37 -8.15 6.87
C ILE A 158 -7.46 -8.23 5.64
N ASP A 159 -8.06 -8.04 4.48
CA ASP A 159 -7.33 -7.87 3.23
C ASP A 159 -6.71 -6.49 3.19
N PHE A 160 -5.47 -6.41 2.72
CA PHE A 160 -4.75 -5.14 2.62
C PHE A 160 -3.94 -5.09 1.33
N ASP A 161 -3.88 -3.90 0.75
CA ASP A 161 -2.99 -3.60 -0.36
C ASP A 161 -1.62 -3.25 0.19
N THR A 162 -0.56 -3.74 -0.46
CA THR A 162 0.81 -3.44 -0.06
C THR A 162 1.52 -2.60 -1.12
N PHE A 163 2.05 -1.44 -0.70
CA PHE A 163 2.85 -0.58 -1.55
C PHE A 163 4.32 -0.56 -1.11
N LYS A 164 5.22 -0.53 -2.09
CA LYS A 164 6.65 -0.41 -1.82
C LYS A 164 7.02 1.07 -1.70
N THR A 165 7.61 1.46 -0.58
CA THR A 165 7.99 2.85 -0.26
C THR A 165 9.12 3.44 -1.10
N ARG A 166 9.71 2.66 -2.02
CA ARG A 166 10.77 3.13 -2.95
C ARG A 166 10.23 3.90 -4.16
N TRP A 167 8.97 4.30 -4.15
CA TRP A 167 8.33 4.99 -5.27
C TRP A 167 8.45 6.51 -5.13
N SER A 168 8.47 7.22 -6.26
CA SER A 168 8.34 8.67 -6.26
C SER A 168 7.00 9.08 -5.66
N ASP A 169 6.92 10.28 -5.10
CA ASP A 169 5.72 10.76 -4.41
C ASP A 169 4.47 10.76 -5.31
N SER A 170 4.63 11.05 -6.60
CA SER A 170 3.55 10.98 -7.59
C SER A 170 3.00 9.57 -7.80
N VAL A 171 3.87 8.56 -7.81
CA VAL A 171 3.48 7.16 -7.97
C VAL A 171 2.82 6.66 -6.69
N LEU A 172 3.33 7.08 -5.53
CA LEU A 172 2.72 6.77 -4.24
C LEU A 172 1.30 7.33 -4.15
N LEU A 173 1.11 8.62 -4.45
CA LEU A 173 -0.20 9.28 -4.42
C LEU A 173 -1.19 8.63 -5.39
N LYS A 174 -0.79 8.39 -6.64
CA LYS A 174 -1.67 7.74 -7.63
C LYS A 174 -2.08 6.33 -7.20
N SER A 175 -1.16 5.61 -6.56
CA SER A 175 -1.43 4.25 -6.06
C SER A 175 -2.39 4.28 -4.87
N PHE A 176 -2.22 5.23 -3.96
CA PHE A 176 -3.19 5.50 -2.90
C PHE A 176 -4.56 5.83 -3.45
N GLU A 177 -4.66 6.77 -4.40
CA GLU A 177 -5.93 7.17 -4.99
C GLU A 177 -6.67 6.00 -5.64
N ASN A 178 -5.92 5.12 -6.31
CA ASN A 178 -6.48 3.91 -6.92
C ASN A 178 -6.95 2.91 -5.86
N ALA A 179 -6.16 2.63 -4.82
CA ALA A 179 -6.54 1.70 -3.76
C ALA A 179 -7.64 2.24 -2.84
N SER A 180 -7.72 3.55 -2.64
CA SER A 180 -8.81 4.18 -1.90
C SER A 180 -10.09 4.32 -2.72
N ARG A 181 -10.06 4.05 -4.03
CA ARG A 181 -11.20 4.30 -4.91
C ARG A 181 -12.38 3.42 -4.51
N GLY A 182 -13.51 4.06 -4.19
CA GLY A 182 -14.73 3.38 -3.78
C GLY A 182 -14.79 3.01 -2.29
N HIS A 183 -13.71 3.25 -1.53
CA HIS A 183 -13.66 3.04 -0.09
C HIS A 183 -13.93 4.33 0.67
N ARG A 184 -14.76 4.23 1.71
CA ARG A 184 -15.10 5.36 2.59
C ARG A 184 -13.95 5.70 3.51
N ARG A 185 -13.40 4.65 4.12
CA ARG A 185 -12.43 4.72 5.19
C ARG A 185 -11.17 4.02 4.75
N VAL A 186 -10.05 4.70 4.93
CA VAL A 186 -8.72 4.20 4.56
C VAL A 186 -7.87 4.18 5.80
N TRP A 187 -7.31 3.02 6.12
CA TRP A 187 -6.38 2.83 7.21
C TRP A 187 -4.98 2.61 6.66
N ILE A 188 -4.00 3.32 7.21
CA ILE A 188 -2.61 3.26 6.76
C ILE A 188 -1.72 2.93 7.95
N PRO A 189 -1.66 1.65 8.36
CA PRO A 189 -0.77 1.21 9.41
C PRO A 189 0.67 1.23 8.89
N MET A 190 1.53 1.89 9.65
CA MET A 190 2.93 2.06 9.35
C MET A 190 3.79 1.60 10.53
N SER A 191 4.81 0.77 10.30
CA SER A 191 5.87 0.48 11.28
C SER A 191 7.22 0.23 10.62
N HIS A 192 8.31 0.28 11.39
CA HIS A 192 9.68 0.02 10.90
C HIS A 192 10.20 1.03 9.85
N PHE A 193 9.75 2.30 9.91
CA PHE A 193 10.19 3.35 8.98
C PHE A 193 11.26 4.28 9.56
N HIS A 194 11.98 4.94 8.66
CA HIS A 194 12.69 6.17 9.00
C HIS A 194 11.68 7.28 9.26
N ARG A 195 11.73 7.87 10.46
CA ARG A 195 10.76 8.89 10.92
C ARG A 195 10.54 10.03 9.90
N GLY A 196 11.61 10.56 9.33
CA GLY A 196 11.52 11.63 8.33
C GLY A 196 10.74 11.25 7.07
N ARG A 197 10.79 9.98 6.63
CA ARG A 197 9.99 9.53 5.47
C ARG A 197 8.51 9.38 5.82
N VAL A 198 8.18 9.03 7.07
CA VAL A 198 6.78 8.98 7.53
C VAL A 198 6.19 10.37 7.57
N GLU A 199 6.92 11.34 8.13
CA GLU A 199 6.49 12.73 8.20
C GLU A 199 6.24 13.30 6.79
N GLU A 200 7.15 13.06 5.84
CA GLU A 200 6.97 13.45 4.43
C GLU A 200 5.73 12.82 3.78
N ILE A 201 5.49 11.53 4.02
CA ILE A 201 4.29 10.84 3.52
C ILE A 201 3.04 11.44 4.15
N LEU A 202 3.02 11.62 5.48
CA LEU A 202 1.87 12.21 6.18
C LEU A 202 1.56 13.62 5.68
N ASP A 203 2.58 14.45 5.41
CA ASP A 203 2.39 15.78 4.82
C ASP A 203 1.80 15.72 3.41
N LEU A 204 2.24 14.77 2.58
CA LEU A 204 1.67 14.53 1.25
C LEU A 204 0.21 14.08 1.34
N LEU A 205 -0.09 13.14 2.24
CA LEU A 205 -1.44 12.64 2.46
C LEU A 205 -2.35 13.76 3.00
N ALA A 206 -1.90 14.55 3.97
CA ALA A 206 -2.68 15.63 4.58
C ALA A 206 -3.03 16.75 3.59
N LYS A 207 -2.13 17.07 2.64
CA LYS A 207 -2.42 18.01 1.54
C LYS A 207 -3.55 17.52 0.65
N ARG A 208 -3.68 16.21 0.47
CA ARG A 208 -4.71 15.58 -0.38
C ARG A 208 -6.01 15.31 0.37
N TRP A 209 -5.89 14.97 1.65
CA TRP A 209 -6.98 14.53 2.52
C TRP A 209 -7.00 15.35 3.81
N PRO A 210 -7.71 16.49 3.84
CA PRO A 210 -7.71 17.41 4.98
C PRO A 210 -8.21 16.82 6.30
N ASN A 211 -8.99 15.73 6.24
CA ASN A 211 -9.54 15.02 7.40
C ASN A 211 -8.67 13.83 7.85
N LEU A 212 -7.39 13.82 7.51
CA LEU A 212 -6.45 12.77 7.93
C LEU A 212 -6.23 12.83 9.45
N ALA A 213 -6.63 11.78 10.16
CA ALA A 213 -6.30 11.56 11.56
C ALA A 213 -5.04 10.71 11.68
N VAL A 214 -4.19 11.00 12.66
CA VAL A 214 -2.92 10.29 12.87
C VAL A 214 -2.78 9.89 14.33
N ILE A 215 -2.54 8.60 14.59
CA ILE A 215 -2.12 8.09 15.89
C ILE A 215 -0.63 7.77 15.79
N ASP A 216 0.20 8.68 16.32
CA ASP A 216 1.66 8.53 16.36
C ASP A 216 2.10 7.77 17.62
N ARG A 217 2.89 6.71 17.44
CA ARG A 217 3.62 6.00 18.48
C ARG A 217 5.09 6.00 18.10
N ARG A 218 5.96 5.79 19.10
CA ARG A 218 7.42 5.93 18.96
C ARG A 218 8.00 5.34 17.68
N ASP A 219 7.47 4.19 17.25
CA ASP A 219 8.02 3.35 16.19
C ASP A 219 6.97 2.85 15.18
N ALA A 220 5.75 3.33 15.30
CA ALA A 220 4.63 2.94 14.45
C ALA A 220 3.62 4.09 14.39
N VAL A 221 2.99 4.27 13.24
CA VAL A 221 1.99 5.30 13.01
C VAL A 221 0.76 4.63 12.41
N LEU A 222 -0.42 5.03 12.85
CA LEU A 222 -1.66 4.69 12.15
C LEU A 222 -2.25 5.98 11.61
N ALA A 223 -2.23 6.15 10.29
CA ALA A 223 -3.01 7.19 9.66
C ALA A 223 -4.38 6.64 9.29
N PHE A 224 -5.41 7.47 9.44
CA PHE A 224 -6.79 7.13 9.19
C PHE A 224 -7.45 8.28 8.43
N PHE A 225 -8.15 7.94 7.36
CA PHE A 225 -8.93 8.89 6.58
C PHE A 225 -10.37 8.39 6.47
N ASP A 226 -11.34 9.26 6.78
CA ASP A 226 -12.76 9.04 6.51
C ASP A 226 -13.21 10.09 5.48
N ALA A 227 -13.62 9.61 4.31
CA ALA A 227 -14.12 10.44 3.23
C ALA A 227 -15.53 11.01 3.52
N GLY A 228 -16.15 10.68 4.66
CA GLY A 228 -17.55 10.99 4.96
C GLY A 228 -18.51 9.95 4.39
N PRO A 229 -19.84 10.12 4.47
CA PRO A 229 -20.79 9.11 4.00
C PRO A 229 -20.51 8.70 2.55
N ARG A 230 -20.49 7.39 2.29
CA ARG A 230 -20.20 6.84 0.96
C ARG A 230 -21.22 7.43 -0.02
N PRO A 231 -20.80 7.82 -1.23
CA PRO A 231 -21.76 8.02 -2.28
C PRO A 231 -22.54 6.70 -2.52
N GLU A 232 -23.85 6.74 -2.33
CA GLU A 232 -24.76 5.66 -2.66
C GLU A 232 -25.26 5.84 -4.09
N ARG A 233 -25.31 4.74 -4.84
CA ARG A 233 -25.99 4.75 -6.14
C ARG A 233 -27.48 4.94 -5.87
N ILE A 234 -28.05 5.98 -6.46
CA ILE A 234 -29.49 6.20 -6.43
C ILE A 234 -30.15 5.10 -7.26
N ALA A 235 -31.15 4.43 -6.71
CA ALA A 235 -31.92 3.44 -7.43
C ALA A 235 -32.57 4.07 -8.67
N THR A 236 -32.64 3.34 -9.78
CA THR A 236 -33.22 3.83 -11.04
C THR A 236 -34.71 4.18 -10.91
N SER A 237 -35.40 3.62 -9.90
CA SER A 237 -36.77 4.00 -9.53
C SER A 237 -36.89 5.36 -8.82
N GLU A 238 -35.78 5.96 -8.41
CA GLU A 238 -35.72 7.24 -7.67
C GLU A 238 -35.34 8.44 -8.56
N PHE A 239 -35.13 8.23 -9.85
CA PHE A 239 -34.92 9.31 -10.81
C PHE A 239 -35.49 8.95 -12.19
N GLU A 240 -35.68 9.97 -13.02
CA GLU A 240 -36.12 9.84 -14.41
C GLU A 240 -35.08 10.50 -15.31
N VAL A 241 -34.93 9.97 -16.52
CA VAL A 241 -33.99 10.51 -17.51
C VAL A 241 -34.76 10.91 -18.75
N HIS A 242 -34.61 12.16 -19.14
CA HIS A 242 -35.19 12.74 -20.34
C HIS A 242 -34.09 12.98 -21.36
N PHE A 243 -34.17 12.27 -22.48
CA PHE A 243 -33.26 12.41 -23.59
C PHE A 243 -33.80 13.38 -24.66
N PRO A 244 -32.95 13.93 -25.53
CA PRO A 244 -33.41 14.70 -26.68
C PRO A 244 -34.43 13.89 -27.50
N ASN A 245 -35.53 14.53 -27.88
CA ASN A 245 -36.59 13.99 -28.74
C ASN A 245 -37.52 12.92 -28.13
N GLY A 246 -37.52 12.72 -26.81
CA GLY A 246 -38.61 11.99 -26.12
C GLY A 246 -38.74 10.52 -26.50
N ASP A 247 -37.64 9.85 -26.84
CA ASP A 247 -37.64 8.43 -27.22
C ASP A 247 -37.94 7.54 -26.01
N ASP A 248 -38.91 6.62 -26.16
CA ASP A 248 -39.32 5.62 -25.14
C ASP A 248 -38.17 4.70 -24.71
N ARG A 249 -37.02 4.76 -25.40
CA ARG A 249 -35.81 3.99 -25.13
C ARG A 249 -34.91 4.54 -24.04
N ALA A 250 -35.32 5.62 -23.35
CA ALA A 250 -34.58 6.17 -22.20
C ALA A 250 -34.22 5.10 -21.15
N VAL A 251 -35.11 4.13 -20.94
CA VAL A 251 -34.95 3.03 -19.99
C VAL A 251 -33.70 2.19 -20.26
N LEU A 252 -33.27 2.09 -21.53
CA LEU A 252 -32.10 1.29 -21.95
C LEU A 252 -30.76 1.89 -21.52
N ALA A 253 -30.74 3.10 -20.95
CA ALA A 253 -29.55 3.67 -20.35
C ALA A 253 -29.51 3.47 -18.83
N THR A 254 -30.53 2.83 -18.25
CA THR A 254 -30.71 2.72 -16.78
C THR A 254 -31.27 1.35 -16.38
N ASP A 255 -31.14 0.34 -17.23
CA ASP A 255 -31.74 -0.99 -17.04
C ASP A 255 -30.77 -2.00 -16.38
N ASP A 256 -29.55 -1.57 -16.02
CA ASP A 256 -28.50 -2.43 -15.47
C ASP A 256 -28.04 -3.55 -16.41
N ASP A 257 -28.34 -3.45 -17.71
CA ASP A 257 -27.85 -4.35 -18.74
C ASP A 257 -26.80 -3.64 -19.62
N PRO A 258 -25.50 -3.91 -19.44
CA PRO A 258 -24.46 -3.23 -20.22
C PRO A 258 -24.51 -3.55 -21.72
N THR A 259 -25.35 -4.50 -22.16
CA THR A 259 -25.52 -4.87 -23.57
C THR A 259 -26.59 -4.05 -24.29
N THR A 260 -27.49 -3.39 -23.57
CA THR A 260 -28.45 -2.42 -24.12
C THR A 260 -27.85 -1.01 -24.09
N HIS A 261 -28.49 -0.08 -24.80
CA HIS A 261 -28.13 1.33 -24.75
C HIS A 261 -29.27 2.21 -25.27
N TRP A 262 -29.33 3.44 -24.76
CA TRP A 262 -29.99 4.53 -25.45
C TRP A 262 -29.10 5.05 -26.58
N MET A 263 -29.71 5.48 -27.69
CA MET A 263 -29.04 6.14 -28.80
C MET A 263 -29.91 7.27 -29.33
N SER A 264 -29.29 8.40 -29.68
CA SER A 264 -30.00 9.51 -30.30
C SER A 264 -30.61 9.12 -31.66
N SER A 265 -31.71 9.76 -32.03
CA SER A 265 -32.39 9.52 -33.32
C SER A 265 -31.61 10.01 -34.55
N SER A 266 -30.64 10.90 -34.34
CA SER A 266 -29.82 11.50 -35.39
C SER A 266 -28.36 11.65 -34.91
N PRO A 267 -27.42 11.91 -35.83
CA PRO A 267 -26.03 12.23 -35.48
C PRO A 267 -25.95 13.40 -34.50
N ARG A 268 -24.91 13.40 -33.67
CA ARG A 268 -24.80 14.28 -32.51
C ARG A 268 -24.70 15.76 -32.89
N GLU A 269 -25.51 16.58 -32.23
CA GLU A 269 -25.57 18.03 -32.45
C GLU A 269 -25.24 18.83 -31.16
N PRO A 270 -24.54 19.97 -31.27
CA PRO A 270 -24.31 20.87 -30.14
C PRO A 270 -25.64 21.38 -29.55
N GLY A 271 -25.70 21.50 -28.23
CA GLY A 271 -26.89 21.97 -27.50
C GLY A 271 -27.92 20.87 -27.17
N TRP A 272 -27.76 19.68 -27.72
CA TRP A 272 -28.51 18.52 -27.25
C TRP A 272 -28.15 18.22 -25.81
N HIS A 273 -29.16 17.88 -25.01
CA HIS A 273 -28.94 17.65 -23.60
C HIS A 273 -29.81 16.52 -23.07
N ILE A 274 -29.28 15.88 -22.03
CA ILE A 274 -29.98 14.89 -21.22
C ILE A 274 -30.32 15.57 -19.90
N THR A 275 -31.56 15.41 -19.46
CA THR A 275 -31.98 15.88 -18.13
C THR A 275 -32.24 14.69 -17.23
N ILE A 276 -31.59 14.67 -16.08
CA ILE A 276 -31.80 13.71 -15.01
C ILE A 276 -32.63 14.43 -13.95
N GLU A 277 -33.83 13.95 -13.66
CA GLU A 277 -34.70 14.48 -12.62
C GLU A 277 -34.80 13.48 -11.46
N LEU A 278 -34.32 13.87 -10.28
CA LEU A 278 -34.44 13.06 -9.08
C LEU A 278 -35.85 13.21 -8.50
N ARG A 279 -36.44 12.13 -7.98
CA ARG A 279 -37.76 12.19 -7.33
C ARG A 279 -37.78 12.96 -6.02
N MET A 280 -36.62 13.10 -5.39
CA MET A 280 -36.40 13.96 -4.23
C MET A 280 -35.03 14.62 -4.39
N PRO A 281 -34.84 15.87 -3.94
CA PRO A 281 -33.52 16.51 -3.94
C PRO A 281 -32.50 15.69 -3.16
N ARG A 282 -31.30 15.54 -3.73
CA ARG A 282 -30.19 14.85 -3.09
C ARG A 282 -28.92 15.65 -3.23
N ARG A 283 -28.03 15.54 -2.24
CA ARG A 283 -26.64 15.99 -2.41
C ARG A 283 -25.92 15.03 -3.33
N LEU A 284 -25.88 15.35 -4.61
CA LEU A 284 -25.21 14.53 -5.61
C LEU A 284 -23.69 14.58 -5.41
N ASN A 285 -23.04 13.46 -5.72
CA ASN A 285 -21.59 13.33 -5.76
C ASN A 285 -21.10 13.21 -7.20
N ALA A 286 -21.72 12.33 -7.99
CA ALA A 286 -21.31 12.08 -9.36
C ALA A 286 -22.44 11.57 -10.24
N ILE A 287 -22.28 11.77 -11.54
CA ILE A 287 -22.97 11.02 -12.58
C ILE A 287 -21.93 10.22 -13.34
N VAL A 288 -22.19 8.94 -13.54
CA VAL A 288 -21.31 8.06 -14.31
C VAL A 288 -22.04 7.66 -15.57
N LEU A 289 -21.38 7.84 -16.71
CA LEU A 289 -21.89 7.43 -18.00
C LEU A 289 -20.94 6.38 -18.60
N ASN A 290 -21.50 5.25 -19.00
CA ASN A 290 -20.80 4.13 -19.60
C ASN A 290 -21.16 4.03 -21.09
N THR A 291 -20.16 4.01 -21.96
CA THR A 291 -20.32 4.03 -23.43
C THR A 291 -19.39 3.05 -24.18
N PRO A 292 -19.05 1.84 -23.68
CA PRO A 292 -17.83 1.15 -24.08
C PRO A 292 -17.94 0.27 -25.33
N ILE A 293 -19.12 0.02 -25.88
CA ILE A 293 -19.28 -1.03 -26.92
C ILE A 293 -19.00 -0.51 -28.34
N TRP A 294 -19.23 0.77 -28.62
CA TRP A 294 -19.16 1.32 -29.97
C TRP A 294 -18.15 2.47 -30.05
N PRO A 295 -17.06 2.34 -30.84
CA PRO A 295 -16.09 3.41 -31.03
C PRO A 295 -16.77 4.69 -31.52
N ASP A 296 -16.53 5.80 -30.82
CA ASP A 296 -16.90 7.18 -31.17
C ASP A 296 -18.39 7.56 -31.07
N ASP A 297 -19.29 6.65 -30.64
CA ASP A 297 -20.71 6.95 -30.41
C ASP A 297 -20.99 7.58 -29.02
N TRP A 298 -20.05 8.31 -28.42
CA TRP A 298 -20.21 9.00 -27.13
C TRP A 298 -19.77 10.46 -27.23
N SER A 299 -20.36 11.36 -26.43
CA SER A 299 -19.95 12.78 -26.42
C SER A 299 -18.53 12.93 -25.87
N HIS A 300 -17.65 13.65 -26.57
CA HIS A 300 -16.30 13.95 -26.06
C HIS A 300 -16.26 15.21 -25.20
N GLU A 301 -17.35 15.97 -25.12
CA GLU A 301 -17.38 17.23 -24.37
C GLU A 301 -18.80 17.54 -23.90
N LEU A 302 -18.97 17.51 -22.58
CA LEU A 302 -20.23 17.76 -21.91
C LEU A 302 -20.12 18.95 -20.96
N HIS A 303 -21.14 19.79 -21.01
CA HIS A 303 -21.41 20.80 -19.99
C HIS A 303 -22.46 20.26 -19.03
N ALA A 304 -22.05 19.95 -17.80
CA ALA A 304 -22.97 19.59 -16.73
C ALA A 304 -23.46 20.84 -15.98
N GLN A 305 -24.77 20.99 -15.84
CA GLN A 305 -25.40 22.03 -15.01
C GLN A 305 -26.38 21.38 -14.06
N TRP A 306 -26.62 21.95 -12.90
CA TRP A 306 -27.58 21.43 -11.93
C TRP A 306 -28.49 22.51 -11.37
N GLN A 307 -29.59 22.07 -10.76
CA GLN A 307 -30.61 22.94 -10.20
C GLN A 307 -31.23 22.29 -8.95
N GLY A 308 -31.52 23.11 -7.93
CA GLY A 308 -32.25 22.71 -6.72
C GLY A 308 -33.77 22.66 -6.92
N ASP A 309 -34.51 22.62 -5.81
CA ASP A 309 -35.99 22.57 -5.81
C ASP A 309 -36.65 23.92 -6.05
N ASP A 310 -35.94 25.01 -5.82
CA ASP A 310 -36.44 26.39 -5.91
C ASP A 310 -36.63 26.88 -7.36
N GLU A 311 -36.24 26.06 -8.34
CA GLU A 311 -36.34 26.31 -9.77
C GLU A 311 -35.68 27.62 -10.26
N THR A 312 -34.77 28.22 -9.50
CA THR A 312 -34.21 29.58 -9.73
C THR A 312 -33.20 29.69 -10.89
N GLY A 313 -33.20 28.72 -11.81
CA GLY A 313 -32.27 28.60 -12.94
C GLY A 313 -31.21 27.51 -12.80
N TRP A 314 -30.48 27.23 -13.88
CA TRP A 314 -29.38 26.27 -13.91
C TRP A 314 -28.09 26.90 -13.37
N SER A 315 -27.22 26.10 -12.76
CA SER A 315 -25.89 26.54 -12.33
C SER A 315 -25.09 27.15 -13.50
N SER A 316 -24.35 28.22 -13.21
CA SER A 316 -23.44 28.86 -14.17
C SER A 316 -22.11 28.12 -14.32
N GLU A 317 -21.78 27.26 -13.36
CA GLU A 317 -20.57 26.45 -13.34
C GLU A 317 -20.84 25.08 -13.95
N GLY A 318 -19.96 24.69 -14.88
CA GLY A 318 -19.95 23.35 -15.44
C GLY A 318 -18.90 23.20 -16.52
N LEU A 319 -17.91 22.36 -16.28
CA LEU A 319 -17.14 21.77 -17.36
C LEU A 319 -16.70 20.37 -16.92
N SER A 320 -16.96 19.38 -17.75
CA SER A 320 -16.32 18.08 -17.62
C SER A 320 -15.80 17.65 -18.98
N VAL A 321 -14.48 17.49 -19.03
CA VAL A 321 -13.80 16.86 -20.16
C VAL A 321 -14.08 15.37 -20.08
N TRP A 322 -14.56 14.79 -21.17
CA TRP A 322 -14.89 13.39 -21.25
C TRP A 322 -13.64 12.56 -21.60
N GLU A 323 -13.17 11.75 -20.66
CA GLU A 323 -11.95 10.94 -20.81
C GLU A 323 -12.29 9.47 -21.10
N GLY A 324 -12.84 9.21 -22.29
CA GLY A 324 -12.98 7.85 -22.84
C GLY A 324 -14.28 7.10 -22.49
N PRO A 325 -14.34 5.78 -22.71
CA PRO A 325 -15.59 5.00 -22.79
C PRO A 325 -16.37 4.85 -21.47
N ARG A 326 -15.82 5.31 -20.35
CA ARG A 326 -16.56 5.45 -19.07
C ARG A 326 -16.14 6.76 -18.45
N THR A 327 -17.07 7.71 -18.37
CA THR A 327 -16.80 9.04 -17.83
C THR A 327 -17.54 9.25 -16.53
N THR A 328 -16.84 9.83 -15.56
CA THR A 328 -17.39 10.25 -14.27
C THR A 328 -17.44 11.76 -14.23
N ILE A 329 -18.64 12.32 -14.23
CA ILE A 329 -18.92 13.74 -14.08
C ILE A 329 -19.11 13.99 -12.59
N ARG A 330 -18.16 14.68 -11.96
CA ARG A 330 -18.29 15.05 -10.55
C ARG A 330 -19.15 16.29 -10.41
N ILE A 331 -20.10 16.26 -9.49
CA ILE A 331 -20.93 17.41 -9.14
C ILE A 331 -20.31 18.05 -7.90
N GLU A 332 -19.21 18.76 -8.11
CA GLU A 332 -18.49 19.47 -7.05
C GLU A 332 -19.13 20.86 -6.87
N GLY A 333 -19.26 21.32 -5.62
CA GLY A 333 -19.70 22.70 -5.33
C GLY A 333 -21.20 22.95 -5.20
N ALA A 334 -22.07 21.94 -5.36
CA ALA A 334 -23.49 22.08 -5.05
C ALA A 334 -23.70 22.27 -3.53
N ALA A 335 -23.78 23.53 -3.08
CA ALA A 335 -24.02 23.88 -1.68
C ALA A 335 -25.38 23.37 -1.18
N GLU A 336 -26.33 23.17 -2.09
CA GLU A 336 -27.71 22.76 -1.82
C GLU A 336 -28.03 21.40 -2.46
N PRO A 337 -29.05 20.68 -1.96
CA PRO A 337 -29.57 19.48 -2.62
C PRO A 337 -29.98 19.77 -4.07
N VAL A 338 -29.56 18.89 -4.98
CA VAL A 338 -29.86 18.96 -6.41
C VAL A 338 -31.13 18.16 -6.70
N ARG A 339 -32.03 18.74 -7.49
CA ARG A 339 -33.26 18.11 -8.01
C ARG A 339 -33.09 17.68 -9.47
N ARG A 340 -32.47 18.52 -10.29
CA ARG A 340 -32.25 18.26 -11.72
C ARG A 340 -30.80 18.44 -12.10
N VAL A 341 -30.31 17.58 -12.99
CA VAL A 341 -29.02 17.74 -13.67
C VAL A 341 -29.24 17.74 -15.17
N ARG A 342 -28.59 18.65 -15.87
CA ARG A 342 -28.57 18.73 -17.33
C ARG A 342 -27.15 18.48 -17.82
N LEU A 343 -27.01 17.53 -18.74
CA LEU A 343 -25.76 17.24 -19.43
C LEU A 343 -25.91 17.68 -20.88
N THR A 344 -25.28 18.79 -21.25
CA THR A 344 -25.36 19.36 -22.59
C THR A 344 -24.14 18.97 -23.41
N ASN A 345 -24.37 18.32 -24.54
CA ASN A 345 -23.35 18.05 -25.52
C ASN A 345 -22.93 19.34 -26.24
N LEU A 346 -21.63 19.61 -26.26
CA LEU A 346 -21.07 20.80 -26.90
C LEU A 346 -20.55 20.55 -28.32
N GLN A 347 -20.45 19.28 -28.74
CA GLN A 347 -19.79 18.92 -29.99
C GLN A 347 -20.73 18.46 -31.09
N ARG A 348 -20.38 18.79 -32.33
CA ARG A 348 -21.03 18.25 -33.52
C ARG A 348 -20.29 16.99 -33.98
N ASP A 349 -21.03 15.95 -34.32
CA ASP A 349 -20.52 14.83 -35.11
C ASP A 349 -21.53 14.47 -36.21
N PRO A 350 -21.17 14.62 -37.49
CA PRO A 350 -22.09 14.34 -38.59
C PRO A 350 -22.25 12.84 -38.88
N LYS A 351 -21.41 11.98 -38.30
CA LYS A 351 -21.37 10.54 -38.58
C LYS A 351 -21.89 9.72 -37.40
N PHE A 352 -21.44 10.04 -36.19
CA PHE A 352 -21.70 9.25 -35.00
C PHE A 352 -22.88 9.78 -34.19
N HIS A 353 -23.62 8.86 -33.59
CA HIS A 353 -24.74 9.18 -32.73
C HIS A 353 -24.24 9.44 -31.30
N TRP A 354 -25.13 9.91 -30.42
CA TRP A 354 -24.84 9.91 -29.00
C TRP A 354 -25.53 8.70 -28.37
N SER A 355 -24.73 7.77 -27.84
CA SER A 355 -25.18 6.57 -27.16
C SER A 355 -24.72 6.53 -25.70
N ILE A 356 -25.55 5.93 -24.85
CA ILE A 356 -25.26 5.67 -23.43
C ILE A 356 -25.78 4.27 -23.10
N HIS A 357 -24.86 3.38 -22.70
CA HIS A 357 -25.19 2.04 -22.24
C HIS A 357 -25.71 2.07 -20.81
N GLU A 358 -25.01 2.77 -19.92
CA GLU A 358 -25.43 2.89 -18.53
C GLU A 358 -25.24 4.32 -18.03
N LEU A 359 -26.22 4.77 -17.25
CA LEU A 359 -26.24 6.02 -16.52
C LEU A 359 -26.48 5.70 -15.06
N GLU A 360 -25.49 6.04 -14.24
CA GLU A 360 -25.55 5.88 -12.79
C GLU A 360 -25.54 7.26 -12.14
N VAL A 361 -26.42 7.47 -11.17
CA VAL A 361 -26.42 8.67 -10.33
C VAL A 361 -25.97 8.30 -8.94
N TRP A 362 -25.04 9.08 -8.38
CA TRP A 362 -24.45 8.82 -7.07
C TRP A 362 -24.67 10.02 -6.15
N ALA A 363 -25.18 9.81 -4.94
CA ALA A 363 -25.45 10.84 -3.93
C ALA A 363 -24.78 10.53 -2.60
N GLN A 364 -24.50 11.53 -1.76
CA GLN A 364 -24.00 11.28 -0.41
C GLN A 364 -25.03 10.51 0.43
N SER A 365 -24.64 9.35 0.97
CA SER A 365 -25.53 8.54 1.80
C SER A 365 -25.97 9.29 3.05
N GLY A 366 -27.25 9.20 3.39
CA GLY A 366 -27.83 9.87 4.57
C GLY A 366 -28.38 11.28 4.34
N ALA A 367 -28.33 11.82 3.12
CA ALA A 367 -28.93 13.12 2.81
C ALA A 367 -30.48 13.15 2.88
N THR A 368 -31.14 12.02 3.11
CA THR A 368 -32.61 11.89 3.10
C THR A 368 -33.30 12.21 4.42
N LYS A 369 -32.58 12.38 5.54
CA LYS A 369 -33.22 12.19 6.85
C LYS A 369 -33.77 13.41 7.58
N ASN A 370 -33.58 14.66 7.14
CA ASN A 370 -34.07 15.81 7.89
C ASN A 370 -34.77 16.85 6.99
N ALA A 371 -36.04 16.58 6.68
CA ALA A 371 -37.01 17.61 6.28
C ALA A 371 -38.40 17.15 6.74
N THR A 372 -38.67 17.27 8.04
CA THR A 372 -40.01 17.25 8.63
C THR A 372 -40.12 18.38 9.62
#